data_AF-A0A5C5SXR2-F1
#
_entry.id   AF-A0A5C5SXR2-F1
#
_cell.length_a   1.000
_cell.length_b   1.000
_cell.length_c   1.000
_cell.angle_alpha   90.00
_cell.angle_beta   90.00
_cell.angle_gamma   90.00
#
_symmetry.space_group_name_H-M   'P 1'
#
loop_
_entity.id
_entity.type
_entity.pdbx_description
1 polymer ?
#
loop_
_entity_poly.entity_id
_entity_poly.type
_entity_poly.pdbx_seq_one_letter_code
_entity_poly.pdbx_strand_id
1 'polypeptide(L)'
;MDNRPSWKLALGRRVADILRSPACQRMDYWYGGLHIDGAGFRRVATLVENGRIDVIVEAQPDKAAASYSAEDAFSFSRADWGAGPDLFERVAIVHEAVHALRDTHGRTLMYAGRKHRPLAVTDEAMAYVAGCLYSIYLDRLAGRPPDPEPLWLTQRKATMHREAYAVALRMWDLPPGTPVSVADAKTLRVAYRTSTRKLRGTAPPRYYSYDGVKSLPRQ
;
A
#
# COMPACT_ATOMS: atom_id res chain seq x y z
N MET A 1 -15.24 21.60 18.20
CA MET A 1 -13.79 21.80 17.98
C MET A 1 -13.15 20.43 18.06
N ASP A 2 -12.22 20.12 17.16
CA ASP A 2 -11.53 18.83 17.13
C ASP A 2 -10.45 18.79 18.23
N ASN A 3 -10.57 17.85 19.18
CA ASN A 3 -9.66 17.73 20.33
C ASN A 3 -8.44 16.83 20.04
N ARG A 4 -8.22 16.42 18.79
CA ARG A 4 -7.04 15.62 18.42
C ARG A 4 -5.74 16.44 18.63
N PRO A 5 -4.63 15.80 19.05
CA PRO A 5 -3.33 16.45 19.09
C PRO A 5 -2.95 17.08 17.75
N SER A 6 -2.31 18.25 17.74
CA SER A 6 -1.95 18.97 16.51
C SER A 6 -1.08 18.15 15.55
N TRP A 7 -0.17 17.33 16.08
CA TRP A 7 0.66 16.43 15.29
C TRP A 7 -0.16 15.40 14.52
N LYS A 8 -1.28 14.93 15.10
CA LYS A 8 -2.15 13.93 14.51
C LYS A 8 -2.92 14.50 13.33
N LEU A 9 -3.39 15.74 13.47
CA LEU A 9 -4.01 16.50 12.38
C LEU A 9 -3.01 16.75 11.24
N ALA A 10 -1.78 17.16 11.59
CA ALA A 10 -0.72 17.41 10.60
C ALA A 10 -0.32 16.15 9.84
N LEU A 11 -0.15 15.02 10.55
CA LEU A 11 0.20 13.74 9.94
C LEU A 11 -0.95 13.19 9.08
N GLY A 12 -2.19 13.24 9.56
CA GLY A 12 -3.37 12.85 8.79
C GLY A 12 -3.55 13.68 7.51
N ARG A 13 -3.36 14.99 7.59
CA ARG A 13 -3.37 15.87 6.41
C ARG A 13 -2.26 15.50 5.43
N ARG A 14 -1.06 15.20 5.92
CA ARG A 14 0.07 14.78 5.06
C ARG A 14 -0.23 13.47 4.33
N VAL A 15 -0.78 12.48 5.03
CA VAL A 15 -1.24 11.22 4.41
C VAL A 15 -2.26 11.54 3.31
N ALA A 16 -3.29 12.34 3.63
CA ALA A 16 -4.30 12.73 2.65
C ALA A 16 -3.71 13.47 1.43
N ASP A 17 -2.78 14.41 1.64
CA ASP A 17 -2.10 15.16 0.58
C ASP A 17 -1.28 14.24 -0.33
N ILE A 18 -0.56 13.26 0.24
CA ILE A 18 0.17 12.25 -0.54
C ILE A 18 -0.79 11.41 -1.39
N LEU A 19 -1.88 10.93 -0.81
CA LEU A 19 -2.87 10.12 -1.53
C LEU A 19 -3.62 10.92 -2.61
N ARG A 20 -3.75 12.24 -2.46
CA ARG A 20 -4.30 13.14 -3.48
C ARG A 20 -3.27 13.69 -4.45
N SER A 21 -1.99 13.39 -4.27
CA SER A 21 -0.92 13.90 -5.14
C SER A 21 -1.09 13.40 -6.59
N PRO A 22 -0.63 14.17 -7.59
CA PRO A 22 -0.76 13.78 -9.00
C PRO A 22 -0.21 12.38 -9.31
N ALA A 23 0.80 11.89 -8.58
CA ALA A 23 1.34 10.55 -8.73
C ALA A 23 0.30 9.46 -8.37
N CYS A 24 -0.38 9.60 -7.22
CA CYS A 24 -1.48 8.69 -6.86
C CYS A 24 -2.67 8.83 -7.80
N GLN A 25 -2.98 10.05 -8.23
CA GLN A 25 -4.13 10.31 -9.11
C GLN A 25 -3.95 9.76 -10.53
N ARG A 26 -2.72 9.44 -10.93
CA ARG A 26 -2.40 8.82 -12.23
C ARG A 26 -2.46 7.30 -12.21
N MET A 27 -2.47 6.67 -11.02
CA MET A 27 -2.65 5.23 -10.94
C MET A 27 -4.05 4.85 -11.40
N ASP A 28 -4.12 3.82 -12.23
CA ASP A 28 -5.36 3.20 -12.70
C ASP A 28 -5.04 1.80 -13.26
N TYR A 29 -5.22 0.77 -12.46
CA TYR A 29 -4.99 -0.62 -12.86
C TYR A 29 -5.78 -1.61 -12.03
N TRP A 30 -5.95 -2.83 -12.55
CA TRP A 30 -6.61 -3.92 -11.83
C TRP A 30 -5.61 -4.96 -11.33
N TYR A 31 -5.75 -5.39 -10.09
CA TYR A 31 -5.00 -6.55 -9.58
C TYR A 31 -5.82 -7.26 -8.51
N GLY A 32 -5.88 -8.60 -8.56
CA GLY A 32 -6.54 -9.38 -7.52
C GLY A 32 -8.03 -9.05 -7.35
N GLY A 33 -8.69 -8.53 -8.39
CA GLY A 33 -10.08 -8.06 -8.36
C GLY A 33 -10.31 -6.73 -7.64
N LEU A 34 -9.25 -6.04 -7.23
CA LEU A 34 -9.31 -4.65 -6.78
C LEU A 34 -8.94 -3.74 -7.95
N HIS A 35 -9.72 -2.69 -8.15
CA HIS A 35 -9.34 -1.57 -9.00
C HIS A 35 -8.58 -0.57 -8.14
N ILE A 36 -7.32 -0.34 -8.46
CA ILE A 36 -6.45 0.58 -7.74
C ILE A 36 -6.30 1.82 -8.61
N ASP A 37 -7.02 2.88 -8.25
CA ASP A 37 -7.07 4.11 -9.02
C ASP A 37 -7.01 5.38 -8.14
N GLY A 38 -6.87 6.53 -8.81
CA GLY A 38 -6.86 7.83 -8.14
C GLY A 38 -8.13 8.11 -7.32
N ALA A 39 -9.30 7.61 -7.75
CA ALA A 39 -10.56 7.79 -7.02
C ALA A 39 -10.57 7.00 -5.70
N GLY A 40 -10.07 5.77 -5.71
CA GLY A 40 -9.85 4.94 -4.53
C GLY A 40 -8.93 5.63 -3.52
N PHE A 41 -7.80 6.18 -3.97
CA PHE A 41 -6.90 6.94 -3.09
C PHE A 41 -7.55 8.21 -2.52
N ARG A 42 -8.33 8.95 -3.33
CA ARG A 42 -9.11 10.10 -2.82
C ARG A 42 -10.12 9.68 -1.74
N ARG A 43 -10.77 8.52 -1.92
CA ARG A 43 -11.70 7.98 -0.92
C ARG A 43 -10.99 7.70 0.41
N VAL A 44 -9.84 7.03 0.37
CA VAL A 44 -9.03 6.77 1.57
C VAL A 44 -8.58 8.08 2.23
N ALA A 45 -8.09 9.05 1.44
CA ALA A 45 -7.72 10.38 1.95
C ALA A 45 -8.86 11.08 2.70
N THR A 46 -10.08 11.03 2.16
CA THR A 46 -11.28 11.60 2.81
C THR A 46 -11.62 10.88 4.11
N LEU A 47 -11.45 9.56 4.18
CA LEU A 47 -11.64 8.79 5.41
C LEU A 47 -10.60 9.14 6.49
N VAL A 48 -9.38 9.46 6.10
CA VAL A 48 -8.35 9.93 7.05
C VAL A 48 -8.72 11.31 7.61
N GLU A 49 -9.09 12.25 6.75
CA GLU A 49 -9.37 13.64 7.18
C GLU A 49 -10.58 13.74 8.10
N ASN A 50 -11.64 12.99 7.81
CA ASN A 50 -12.83 12.96 8.66
C ASN A 50 -12.68 12.07 9.91
N GLY A 51 -11.51 11.46 10.09
CA GLY A 51 -11.17 10.65 11.26
C GLY A 51 -11.83 9.27 11.29
N ARG A 52 -12.36 8.77 10.16
CA ARG A 52 -12.87 7.40 10.02
C ARG A 52 -11.77 6.37 9.86
N ILE A 53 -10.65 6.76 9.25
CA ILE A 53 -9.38 6.04 9.37
C ILE A 53 -8.49 6.86 10.27
N ASP A 54 -8.05 6.25 11.37
CA ASP A 54 -7.21 6.93 12.33
C ASP A 54 -5.75 6.99 11.88
N VAL A 55 -4.99 7.91 12.48
CA VAL A 55 -3.55 7.99 12.29
C VAL A 55 -2.86 8.06 13.64
N ILE A 56 -1.99 7.10 13.91
CA ILE A 56 -1.34 6.92 15.20
C ILE A 56 0.18 6.87 15.06
N VAL A 57 0.86 7.25 16.14
CA VAL A 57 2.32 7.15 16.26
C VAL A 57 2.64 6.11 17.32
N GLU A 58 3.31 5.04 16.91
CA GLU A 58 3.67 3.92 17.77
C GLU A 58 4.89 3.17 17.23
N ALA A 59 5.53 2.39 18.09
CA ALA A 59 6.62 1.51 17.69
C ALA A 59 6.14 0.52 16.63
N GLN A 60 6.86 0.45 15.53
CA GLN A 60 6.50 -0.45 14.44
C GLN A 60 6.99 -1.88 14.75
N PRO A 61 6.22 -2.91 14.37
CA PRO A 61 6.66 -4.29 14.46
C PRO A 61 8.00 -4.50 13.75
N ASP A 62 8.77 -5.50 14.19
CA ASP A 62 10.06 -5.84 13.57
C ASP A 62 9.92 -5.92 12.04
N LYS A 63 10.67 -5.05 11.34
CA LYS A 63 10.79 -4.96 9.87
C LYS A 63 9.63 -4.26 9.16
N ALA A 64 8.60 -3.80 9.86
CA ALA A 64 7.59 -2.89 9.32
C ALA A 64 8.07 -1.43 9.42
N ALA A 65 7.69 -0.62 8.43
CA ALA A 65 8.01 0.80 8.40
C ALA A 65 6.79 1.68 8.71
N ALA A 66 5.65 1.25 8.21
CA ALA A 66 4.32 1.71 8.54
C ALA A 66 3.42 0.46 8.59
N SER A 67 2.21 0.61 9.11
CA SER A 67 1.20 -0.44 9.00
C SER A 67 -0.21 0.14 8.93
N TYR A 68 -1.10 -0.58 8.26
CA TYR A 68 -2.55 -0.41 8.37
C TYR A 68 -3.15 -1.56 9.17
N SER A 69 -4.01 -1.24 10.15
CA SER A 69 -4.64 -2.24 11.02
C SER A 69 -6.11 -2.52 10.65
N ALA A 70 -6.67 -3.60 11.19
CA ALA A 70 -8.07 -3.96 10.97
C ALA A 70 -9.07 -3.07 11.74
N GLU A 71 -8.56 -2.22 12.64
CA GLU A 71 -9.29 -1.21 13.39
C GLU A 71 -9.34 0.14 12.64
N ASP A 72 -9.07 0.11 11.33
CA ASP A 72 -9.06 1.28 10.45
C ASP A 72 -8.07 2.35 10.93
N ALA A 73 -6.82 1.97 11.18
CA ALA A 73 -5.77 2.91 11.60
C ALA A 73 -4.49 2.74 10.78
N PHE A 74 -3.92 3.86 10.34
CA PHE A 74 -2.52 3.93 9.91
C PHE A 74 -1.62 4.16 11.12
N SER A 75 -0.58 3.35 11.26
CA SER A 75 0.43 3.50 12.30
C SER A 75 1.81 3.79 11.71
N PHE A 76 2.50 4.75 12.31
CA PHE A 76 3.81 5.23 11.89
C PHE A 76 4.74 5.36 13.09
N SER A 77 6.06 5.24 12.88
CA SER A 77 7.04 5.35 13.96
C SER A 77 7.23 6.77 14.51
N ARG A 78 6.80 7.81 13.77
CA ARG A 78 7.02 9.22 14.09
C ARG A 78 5.96 10.14 13.48
N ALA A 79 5.74 11.28 14.12
CA ALA A 79 4.74 12.27 13.70
C ALA A 79 5.10 13.01 12.38
N ASP A 80 6.38 13.08 12.04
CA ASP A 80 6.89 13.70 10.81
C ASP A 80 7.05 12.70 9.65
N TRP A 81 6.54 11.47 9.77
CA TRP A 81 6.62 10.45 8.72
C TRP A 81 6.08 10.96 7.38
N GLY A 82 6.86 10.80 6.31
CA GLY A 82 6.53 11.25 4.96
C GLY A 82 6.72 12.74 4.71
N ALA A 83 7.16 13.53 5.70
CA ALA A 83 7.43 14.96 5.52
C ALA A 83 8.78 15.22 4.82
N GLY A 84 9.72 14.29 4.98
CA GLY A 84 11.10 14.47 4.58
C GLY A 84 11.39 14.18 3.10
N PRO A 85 12.68 14.23 2.73
CA PRO A 85 13.12 13.83 1.40
C PRO A 85 13.04 12.31 1.18
N ASP A 86 12.91 11.51 2.25
CA ASP A 86 12.84 10.06 2.16
C ASP A 86 11.59 9.61 1.38
N LEU A 87 11.82 9.20 0.14
CA LEU A 87 10.80 8.69 -0.75
C LEU A 87 10.15 7.42 -0.20
N PHE A 88 10.90 6.60 0.54
CA PHE A 88 10.39 5.34 1.04
C PHE A 88 9.23 5.53 2.03
N GLU A 89 9.24 6.57 2.85
CA GLU A 89 8.14 6.86 3.78
C GLU A 89 6.82 7.15 3.05
N ARG A 90 6.89 7.88 1.94
CA ARG A 90 5.73 8.17 1.09
C ARG A 90 5.26 6.94 0.33
N VAL A 91 6.20 6.13 -0.18
CA VAL A 91 5.91 4.82 -0.78
C VAL A 91 5.19 3.90 0.22
N ALA A 92 5.65 3.86 1.46
CA ALA A 92 5.02 3.07 2.53
C ALA A 92 3.59 3.57 2.84
N ILE A 93 3.35 4.88 2.89
CA ILE A 93 1.98 5.43 3.04
C ILE A 93 1.07 4.91 1.92
N VAL A 94 1.54 4.93 0.67
CA VAL A 94 0.76 4.45 -0.49
C VAL A 94 0.52 2.94 -0.41
N HIS A 95 1.51 2.16 0.01
CA HIS A 95 1.38 0.72 0.26
C HIS A 95 0.24 0.46 1.26
N GLU A 96 0.31 1.07 2.44
CA GLU A 96 -0.71 0.90 3.47
C GLU A 96 -2.10 1.35 3.00
N ALA A 97 -2.16 2.41 2.18
CA ALA A 97 -3.41 2.92 1.65
C ALA A 97 -4.12 1.94 0.68
N VAL A 98 -3.40 1.00 0.07
CA VAL A 98 -4.03 -0.08 -0.72
C VAL A 98 -4.77 -1.06 0.19
N HIS A 99 -4.22 -1.40 1.36
CA HIS A 99 -4.92 -2.24 2.33
C HIS A 99 -6.18 -1.54 2.85
N ALA A 100 -6.08 -0.25 3.16
CA ALA A 100 -7.23 0.58 3.51
C ALA A 100 -8.27 0.62 2.39
N LEU A 101 -7.83 0.84 1.14
CA LEU A 101 -8.71 0.85 -0.03
C LEU A 101 -9.46 -0.47 -0.16
N ARG A 102 -8.79 -1.62 -0.07
CA ARG A 102 -9.44 -2.94 -0.07
C ARG A 102 -10.54 -3.00 0.99
N ASP A 103 -10.26 -2.55 2.22
CA ASP A 103 -11.23 -2.61 3.30
C ASP A 103 -12.45 -1.72 3.04
N THR A 104 -12.31 -0.61 2.30
CA THR A 104 -13.47 0.18 1.84
C THR A 104 -14.39 -0.54 0.83
N HIS A 105 -13.90 -1.61 0.20
CA HIS A 105 -14.67 -2.52 -0.67
C HIS A 105 -15.13 -3.79 0.07
N GLY A 106 -14.68 -3.98 1.31
CA GLY A 106 -14.94 -5.15 2.13
C GLY A 106 -13.97 -6.31 1.88
N ARG A 107 -14.09 -7.37 2.70
CA ARG A 107 -13.17 -8.53 2.69
C ARG A 107 -13.29 -9.42 1.44
N THR A 108 -14.32 -9.21 0.63
CA THR A 108 -14.62 -10.01 -0.55
C THR A 108 -14.75 -9.07 -1.72
N LEU A 109 -13.91 -9.27 -2.72
CA LEU A 109 -13.91 -8.50 -3.96
C LEU A 109 -14.64 -9.28 -5.06
N MET A 110 -15.00 -8.59 -6.14
CA MET A 110 -15.54 -9.22 -7.34
C MET A 110 -14.42 -9.36 -8.37
N TYR A 111 -14.19 -10.58 -8.86
CA TYR A 111 -13.26 -10.85 -9.96
C TYR A 111 -13.89 -11.82 -10.95
N ALA A 112 -13.94 -11.41 -12.22
CA ALA A 112 -14.59 -12.17 -13.29
C ALA A 112 -16.03 -12.63 -12.91
N GLY A 113 -16.81 -11.74 -12.29
CA GLY A 113 -18.19 -12.00 -11.87
C GLY A 113 -18.33 -12.89 -10.63
N ARG A 114 -17.23 -13.28 -9.97
CA ARG A 114 -17.25 -14.12 -8.78
C ARG A 114 -16.74 -13.36 -7.55
N LYS A 115 -17.38 -13.62 -6.41
CA LYS A 115 -16.90 -13.18 -5.10
C LYS A 115 -15.65 -13.98 -4.72
N HIS A 116 -14.54 -13.30 -4.44
CA HIS A 116 -13.33 -13.94 -3.94
C HIS A 116 -12.72 -13.09 -2.81
N ARG A 117 -12.09 -13.77 -1.87
CA ARG A 117 -11.25 -13.14 -0.86
C ARG A 117 -9.82 -13.16 -1.37
N PRO A 118 -9.15 -12.01 -1.59
CA PRO A 118 -7.74 -12.00 -1.94
C PRO A 118 -6.92 -12.78 -0.92
N LEU A 119 -5.97 -13.58 -1.41
CA LEU A 119 -4.98 -14.21 -0.55
C LEU A 119 -4.08 -13.11 0.04
N ALA A 120 -3.56 -13.30 1.25
CA ALA A 120 -2.64 -12.33 1.88
C ALA A 120 -1.45 -11.97 0.97
N VAL A 121 -0.92 -12.95 0.23
CA VAL A 121 0.15 -12.71 -0.76
C VAL A 121 -0.29 -11.78 -1.91
N THR A 122 -1.53 -11.91 -2.37
CA THR A 122 -2.06 -11.05 -3.42
C THR A 122 -2.29 -9.65 -2.88
N ASP A 123 -2.81 -9.55 -1.66
CA ASP A 123 -3.03 -8.29 -0.95
C ASP A 123 -1.76 -7.46 -0.80
N GLU A 124 -0.71 -8.07 -0.27
CA GLU A 124 0.62 -7.45 -0.18
C GLU A 124 1.18 -7.08 -1.55
N ALA A 125 1.06 -7.98 -2.53
CA ALA A 125 1.57 -7.71 -3.88
C ALA A 125 0.89 -6.51 -4.55
N MET A 126 -0.41 -6.31 -4.33
CA MET A 126 -1.13 -5.11 -4.78
C MET A 126 -0.52 -3.83 -4.19
N ALA A 127 -0.32 -3.84 -2.87
CA ALA A 127 0.23 -2.70 -2.14
C ALA A 127 1.67 -2.35 -2.57
N TYR A 128 2.52 -3.37 -2.74
CA TYR A 128 3.90 -3.16 -3.23
C TYR A 128 3.94 -2.57 -4.65
N VAL A 129 3.08 -3.04 -5.57
CA VAL A 129 3.02 -2.51 -6.94
C VAL A 129 2.56 -1.04 -6.92
N ALA A 130 1.55 -0.70 -6.13
CA ALA A 130 1.09 0.69 -5.99
C ALA A 130 2.20 1.62 -5.45
N GLY A 131 2.90 1.20 -4.39
CA GLY A 131 4.03 1.96 -3.85
C GLY A 131 5.13 2.17 -4.87
N CYS A 132 5.44 1.16 -5.69
CA CYS A 132 6.42 1.29 -6.78
C CYS A 132 5.93 2.23 -7.88
N LEU A 133 4.68 2.11 -8.34
CA LEU A 133 4.09 3.02 -9.33
C LEU A 133 4.09 4.47 -8.87
N TYR A 134 3.83 4.72 -7.58
CA TYR A 134 3.95 6.05 -6.99
C TYR A 134 5.33 6.67 -7.21
N SER A 135 6.40 5.92 -6.90
CA SER A 135 7.77 6.41 -7.10
C SER A 135 8.08 6.70 -8.57
N ILE A 136 7.66 5.82 -9.48
CA ILE A 136 7.83 5.99 -10.93
C ILE A 136 7.09 7.24 -11.43
N TYR A 137 5.87 7.46 -10.96
CA TYR A 137 5.09 8.63 -11.35
C TYR A 137 5.63 9.94 -10.78
N LEU A 138 6.26 9.93 -9.60
CA LEU A 138 6.97 11.11 -9.11
C LEU A 138 8.14 11.50 -10.03
N ASP A 139 8.93 10.53 -10.49
CA ASP A 139 10.01 10.81 -11.45
C ASP A 139 9.46 11.33 -12.78
N ARG A 140 8.40 10.70 -13.32
CA ARG A 140 7.73 11.15 -14.54
C ARG A 140 7.23 12.59 -14.42
N LEU A 141 6.61 12.95 -13.28
CA LEU A 141 6.11 14.30 -13.01
C LEU A 141 7.24 15.33 -12.88
N ALA A 142 8.42 14.89 -12.46
CA ALA A 142 9.64 15.70 -12.45
C ALA A 142 10.34 15.76 -13.82
N GLY A 143 9.74 15.19 -14.87
CA GLY A 143 10.33 15.14 -16.21
C GLY A 143 11.51 14.16 -16.34
N ARG A 144 11.67 13.25 -15.37
CA ARG A 144 12.72 12.23 -15.38
C ARG A 144 12.16 10.90 -15.89
N PRO A 145 12.94 10.11 -16.66
CA PRO A 145 12.57 8.74 -16.92
C PRO A 145 12.61 7.93 -15.61
N PRO A 146 11.83 6.83 -15.50
CA PRO A 146 11.92 5.94 -14.36
C PRO A 146 13.35 5.35 -14.24
N ASP A 147 13.97 5.49 -13.06
CA ASP A 147 15.25 4.84 -12.77
C ASP A 147 15.01 3.32 -12.66
N PRO A 148 15.67 2.45 -13.45
CA PRO A 148 15.46 1.01 -13.33
C PRO A 148 15.94 0.42 -11.99
N GLU A 149 16.83 1.10 -11.26
CA GLU A 149 17.41 0.63 -10.00
C GLU A 149 17.55 1.76 -8.96
N PRO A 150 16.45 2.36 -8.47
CA PRO A 150 16.54 3.50 -7.59
C PRO A 150 17.23 3.15 -6.26
N LEU A 151 17.95 4.10 -5.67
CA LEU A 151 18.78 3.87 -4.48
C LEU A 151 17.99 3.26 -3.30
N TRP A 152 16.75 3.71 -3.09
CA TRP A 152 15.90 3.18 -2.02
C TRP A 152 15.58 1.68 -2.23
N LEU A 153 15.54 1.22 -3.47
CA LEU A 153 15.31 -0.18 -3.82
C LEU A 153 16.56 -1.02 -3.61
N THR A 154 17.74 -0.53 -3.98
CA THR A 154 19.01 -1.26 -3.82
C THR A 154 19.43 -1.42 -2.35
N GLN A 155 19.10 -0.43 -1.51
CA GLN A 155 19.28 -0.50 -0.06
C GLN A 155 18.38 -1.56 0.60
N ARG A 156 17.22 -1.84 0.01
CA ARG A 156 16.26 -2.84 0.49
C ARG A 156 16.58 -4.18 -0.17
N LYS A 157 17.37 -5.04 0.47
CA LYS A 157 17.71 -6.42 0.00
C LYS A 157 16.50 -7.38 -0.13
N ALA A 158 15.27 -6.86 -0.12
CA ALA A 158 14.04 -7.64 -0.17
C ALA A 158 13.64 -7.92 -1.62
N THR A 159 13.65 -9.20 -1.99
CA THR A 159 13.24 -9.70 -3.33
C THR A 159 11.86 -9.16 -3.74
N MET A 160 10.93 -9.01 -2.80
CA MET A 160 9.59 -8.51 -3.09
C MET A 160 9.58 -7.09 -3.69
N HIS A 161 10.36 -6.17 -3.15
CA HIS A 161 10.39 -4.79 -3.67
C HIS A 161 10.93 -4.77 -5.10
N ARG A 162 11.97 -5.57 -5.39
CA ARG A 162 12.59 -5.62 -6.73
C ARG A 162 11.62 -6.12 -7.78
N GLU A 163 10.93 -7.22 -7.49
CA GLU A 163 9.95 -7.80 -8.42
C GLU A 163 8.73 -6.89 -8.60
N ALA A 164 8.24 -6.27 -7.53
CA ALA A 164 7.16 -5.27 -7.61
C ALA A 164 7.55 -4.05 -8.43
N TYR A 165 8.78 -3.56 -8.28
CA TYR A 165 9.29 -2.45 -9.07
C TYR A 165 9.40 -2.82 -10.55
N ALA A 166 9.92 -4.00 -10.88
CA ALA A 166 9.99 -4.50 -12.25
C ALA A 166 8.60 -4.62 -12.89
N VAL A 167 7.59 -5.08 -12.14
CA VAL A 167 6.18 -5.09 -12.61
C VAL A 167 5.68 -3.66 -12.84
N ALA A 168 5.91 -2.75 -11.89
CA ALA A 168 5.51 -1.35 -12.02
C ALA A 168 6.14 -0.65 -13.24
N LEU A 169 7.42 -0.93 -13.55
CA LEU A 169 8.11 -0.47 -14.75
C LEU A 169 7.51 -1.01 -16.06
N ARG A 170 6.86 -2.17 -16.03
CA ARG A 170 6.10 -2.66 -17.20
C ARG A 170 4.73 -2.01 -17.31
N MET A 171 4.19 -1.50 -16.21
CA MET A 171 2.81 -1.01 -16.14
C MET A 171 2.64 0.50 -16.30
N TRP A 172 3.63 1.31 -15.91
CA TRP A 172 3.47 2.77 -15.75
C TRP A 172 3.06 3.55 -17.00
N ASP A 173 3.19 2.97 -18.19
CA ASP A 173 2.77 3.59 -19.45
C ASP A 173 1.74 2.75 -20.23
N LEU A 174 1.16 1.74 -19.58
CA LEU A 174 0.03 1.01 -20.13
C LEU A 174 -1.26 1.85 -20.06
N PRO A 175 -2.26 1.58 -20.90
CA PRO A 175 -3.55 2.24 -20.83
C PRO A 175 -4.18 2.12 -19.41
N PRO A 176 -4.89 3.16 -18.93
CA PRO A 176 -5.63 3.11 -17.68
C PRO A 176 -6.57 1.90 -17.60
N GLY A 177 -6.67 1.27 -16.44
CA GLY A 177 -7.47 0.07 -16.21
C GLY A 177 -6.83 -1.22 -16.72
N THR A 178 -5.56 -1.19 -17.16
CA THR A 178 -4.87 -2.42 -17.55
C THR A 178 -4.69 -3.35 -16.36
N PRO A 179 -5.07 -4.64 -16.44
CA PRO A 179 -4.84 -5.59 -15.36
C PRO A 179 -3.37 -6.00 -15.27
N VAL A 180 -2.89 -6.26 -14.05
CA VAL A 180 -1.62 -6.96 -13.82
C VAL A 180 -1.67 -8.31 -14.52
N SER A 181 -0.67 -8.61 -15.37
CA SER A 181 -0.65 -9.85 -16.13
C SER A 181 -0.57 -11.07 -15.22
N VAL A 182 -1.05 -12.23 -15.71
CA VAL A 182 -0.98 -13.50 -14.96
C VAL A 182 0.47 -13.88 -14.66
N ALA A 183 1.40 -13.59 -15.58
CA ALA A 183 2.83 -13.85 -15.42
C ALA A 183 3.42 -12.99 -14.29
N ASP A 184 3.14 -11.68 -14.30
CA ASP A 184 3.58 -10.75 -13.25
C ASP A 184 3.00 -11.14 -11.87
N ALA A 185 1.71 -11.44 -11.83
CA ALA A 185 1.04 -11.89 -10.61
C ALA A 185 1.64 -13.21 -10.07
N LYS A 186 2.18 -14.08 -10.93
CA LYS A 186 2.89 -15.29 -10.52
C LYS A 186 4.27 -14.95 -9.95
N THR A 187 5.03 -14.09 -10.61
CA THR A 187 6.35 -13.61 -10.15
C THR A 187 6.26 -12.97 -8.76
N LEU A 188 5.29 -12.07 -8.56
CA LEU A 188 5.06 -11.42 -7.26
C LEU A 188 4.74 -12.44 -6.15
N ARG A 189 3.91 -13.44 -6.46
CA ARG A 189 3.58 -14.51 -5.51
C ARG A 189 4.82 -15.32 -5.08
N VAL A 190 5.73 -15.60 -6.02
CA VAL A 190 7.00 -16.29 -5.73
C VAL A 190 7.91 -15.39 -4.88
N ALA A 191 8.05 -14.12 -5.24
CA ALA A 191 8.88 -13.15 -4.54
C ALA A 191 8.47 -12.96 -3.07
N TYR A 192 7.16 -12.86 -2.81
CA TYR A 192 6.61 -12.74 -1.46
C TYR A 192 6.90 -13.99 -0.61
N ARG A 193 6.68 -15.19 -1.17
CA ARG A 193 6.97 -16.47 -0.47
C ARG A 193 8.45 -16.61 -0.14
N THR A 194 9.33 -16.22 -1.04
CA THR A 194 10.78 -16.24 -0.82
C THR A 194 11.19 -15.26 0.28
N SER A 195 10.60 -14.06 0.28
CA SER A 195 10.87 -13.04 1.30
C SER A 195 10.38 -13.46 2.69
N THR A 196 9.22 -14.10 2.78
CA THR A 196 8.61 -14.56 4.05
C THR A 196 9.19 -15.87 4.57
N ARG A 197 9.65 -16.80 3.71
CA ARG A 197 10.29 -18.05 4.17
C ARG A 197 11.59 -17.78 4.92
N LYS A 198 12.36 -16.77 4.53
CA LYS A 198 13.55 -16.31 5.27
C LYS A 198 13.23 -15.85 6.70
N LEU A 199 11.97 -15.53 6.98
CA LEU A 199 11.50 -15.09 8.29
C LEU A 199 11.05 -16.23 9.20
N ARG A 200 10.86 -17.46 8.69
CA ARG A 200 10.35 -18.60 9.49
C ARG A 200 11.33 -19.15 10.56
N GLY A 201 12.53 -18.60 10.69
CA GLY A 201 13.42 -18.83 11.84
C GLY A 201 13.10 -17.94 13.05
N THR A 202 12.18 -16.99 12.89
CA THR A 202 11.63 -16.12 13.93
C THR A 202 10.11 -16.30 13.92
N ALA A 203 9.45 -16.31 15.08
CA ALA A 203 7.98 -16.43 15.14
C ALA A 203 7.35 -15.42 14.16
N PRO A 204 6.38 -15.82 13.32
CA PRO A 204 5.79 -14.90 12.36
C PRO A 204 5.20 -13.71 13.13
N PRO A 205 5.46 -12.45 12.71
CA PRO A 205 4.75 -11.32 13.28
C PRO A 205 3.25 -11.58 13.12
N ARG A 206 2.47 -11.37 14.19
CA ARG A 206 0.99 -11.49 14.19
C ARG A 206 0.31 -10.35 13.42
N TYR A 207 0.90 -9.95 12.30
CA TYR A 207 0.34 -9.00 11.38
C TYR A 207 -0.03 -9.76 10.11
N TYR A 208 -1.34 -9.78 9.84
CA TYR A 208 -2.01 -10.56 8.81
C TYR A 208 -1.76 -12.09 8.78
N SER A 209 -1.57 -12.75 9.94
CA SER A 209 -1.91 -14.18 10.05
C SER A 209 -3.39 -14.32 10.42
N TYR A 210 -4.25 -14.55 9.43
CA TYR A 210 -5.68 -14.78 9.64
C TYR A 210 -5.93 -16.17 10.25
N ASP A 211 -5.56 -16.35 11.51
CA ASP A 211 -6.01 -17.46 12.35
C ASP A 211 -6.57 -16.88 13.65
N GLY A 212 -7.86 -16.51 13.64
CA GLY A 212 -8.60 -16.28 14.87
C GLY A 212 -9.67 -15.18 14.87
N VAL A 213 -10.94 -15.61 14.79
CA VAL A 213 -12.05 -15.17 15.65
C VAL A 213 -12.96 -13.98 15.24
N LYS A 214 -14.26 -14.31 15.31
CA LYS A 214 -15.54 -13.57 15.46
C LYS A 214 -15.96 -12.54 14.40
N SER A 215 -16.97 -12.96 13.64
CA SER A 215 -17.88 -12.11 12.87
C SER A 215 -18.46 -10.99 13.73
N LEU A 216 -18.33 -9.75 13.28
CA LEU A 216 -19.13 -8.63 13.78
C LEU A 216 -20.57 -8.74 13.23
N PRO A 217 -21.59 -8.30 14.01
CA PRO A 217 -22.97 -8.29 13.57
C PRO A 217 -23.13 -7.31 12.39
N ARG A 218 -23.83 -7.77 11.35
CA ARG A 218 -24.22 -6.92 10.21
C ARG A 218 -25.23 -5.88 10.71
N GLN A 219 -24.98 -4.60 10.42
CA GLN A 219 -26.01 -3.57 10.41
C GLN A 219 -26.83 -3.70 9.12
#